data_AF-A0A849N3X9-F1
#
_entry.id   AF-A0A849N3X9-F1
#
_cell.length_a   1.000
_cell.length_b   1.000
_cell.length_c   1.000
_cell.angle_alpha   90.00
_cell.angle_beta   90.00
_cell.angle_gamma   90.00
#
_symmetry.space_group_name_H-M   'P 1'
#
loop_
_entity.id
_entity.type
_entity.pdbx_description
1 polymer ?
#
loop_
_entity_poly.entity_id
_entity_poly.type
_entity_poly.pdbx_seq_one_letter_code
_entity_poly.pdbx_strand_id
1 'polypeptide(L)'
;MTNIQPKTTETKPRRGTPASAEFHNQLVALLPKLRVQALALTRNRAAAEDLVQDAVANALAAQESFTPGTNFAAWMHRILRNRFISTLRKQRETTDIEDLPMSAFAVGAAHEDRMVLKELSRALGRLPSDQREALFMVVLQGLSYEEVAQATGCAVGTAKSRVFRARRQLQTWLTGEERSERQVSRTERSDIVRIGEIRAGV
;
A
#
# COMPACT_ATOMS: atom_id res chain seq x y z
N MET A 1 -3.66 65.31 -9.39
CA MET A 1 -4.33 64.13 -8.81
C MET A 1 -3.67 62.89 -9.39
N THR A 2 -2.89 62.19 -8.57
CA THR A 2 -2.01 61.08 -8.98
C THR A 2 -2.85 59.82 -9.18
N ASN A 3 -2.99 59.37 -10.42
CA ASN A 3 -3.74 58.17 -10.78
C ASN A 3 -2.89 56.92 -10.51
N ILE A 4 -3.07 56.30 -9.34
CA ILE A 4 -2.45 55.03 -8.95
C ILE A 4 -3.33 53.91 -9.48
N GLN A 5 -2.97 53.37 -10.65
CA GLN A 5 -3.50 52.10 -11.12
C GLN A 5 -2.95 50.96 -10.24
N PRO A 6 -3.78 50.01 -9.76
CA PRO A 6 -3.29 48.85 -9.03
C PRO A 6 -2.52 47.92 -9.99
N LYS A 7 -1.26 47.59 -9.64
CA LYS A 7 -0.47 46.60 -10.36
C LYS A 7 -1.16 45.24 -10.29
N THR A 8 -1.56 44.74 -11.44
CA THR A 8 -1.94 43.35 -11.71
C THR A 8 -0.85 42.41 -11.17
N THR A 9 -1.18 41.62 -10.15
CA THR A 9 -0.39 40.45 -9.78
C THR A 9 -1.05 39.24 -10.44
N GLU A 10 -0.80 39.06 -11.74
CA GLU A 10 -1.11 37.79 -12.40
C GLU A 10 -0.19 36.72 -11.81
N THR A 11 -0.72 35.93 -10.87
CA THR A 11 -0.09 34.70 -10.40
C THR A 11 -0.12 33.69 -11.54
N LYS A 12 0.87 33.75 -12.42
CA LYS A 12 1.13 32.77 -13.48
C LYS A 12 1.15 31.36 -12.85
N PRO A 13 0.32 30.41 -13.28
CA PRO A 13 0.43 29.04 -12.79
C PRO A 13 1.81 28.53 -13.20
N ARG A 14 2.63 28.15 -12.20
CA ARG A 14 3.88 27.44 -12.42
C ARG A 14 3.52 26.09 -13.06
N ARG A 15 3.45 26.03 -14.39
CA ARG A 15 3.35 24.78 -15.13
C ARG A 15 4.66 24.02 -14.89
N GLY A 16 4.62 23.04 -13.97
CA GLY A 16 5.72 22.11 -13.79
C GLY A 16 6.03 21.36 -15.09
N THR A 17 7.26 20.86 -15.22
CA THR A 17 7.68 20.00 -16.33
C THR A 17 6.69 18.84 -16.48
N PRO A 18 6.39 18.33 -17.69
CA PRO A 18 5.43 17.22 -17.89
C PRO A 18 5.72 16.00 -17.01
N ALA A 19 7.00 15.66 -16.79
CA ALA A 19 7.41 14.60 -15.86
C ALA A 19 6.98 14.85 -14.40
N SER A 20 6.91 16.12 -13.97
CA SER A 20 6.45 16.49 -12.64
C SER A 20 4.93 16.36 -12.49
N ALA A 21 4.19 16.70 -13.55
CA ALA A 21 2.74 16.50 -13.58
C ALA A 21 2.36 15.01 -13.57
N GLU A 22 3.09 14.18 -14.34
CA GLU A 22 2.89 12.73 -14.33
C GLU A 22 3.15 12.12 -12.95
N PHE A 23 4.26 12.48 -12.31
CA PHE A 23 4.58 12.06 -10.95
C PHE A 23 3.46 12.41 -9.96
N HIS A 24 2.97 13.67 -10.01
CA HIS A 24 1.89 14.11 -9.13
C HIS A 24 0.60 13.30 -9.35
N ASN A 25 0.24 13.03 -10.60
CA ASN A 25 -0.94 12.23 -10.92
C ASN A 25 -0.81 10.78 -10.42
N GLN A 26 0.36 10.16 -10.62
CA GLN A 26 0.62 8.82 -10.10
C GLN A 26 0.55 8.79 -8.56
N LEU A 27 1.08 9.81 -7.89
CA LEU A 27 1.03 9.94 -6.44
C LEU A 27 -0.40 10.05 -5.93
N VAL A 28 -1.20 10.97 -6.49
CA VAL A 28 -2.61 11.18 -6.10
C VAL A 28 -3.43 9.92 -6.32
N ALA A 29 -3.25 9.23 -7.45
CA ALA A 29 -3.93 7.96 -7.73
C ALA A 29 -3.57 6.85 -6.74
N LEU A 30 -2.34 6.85 -6.21
CA LEU A 30 -1.86 5.84 -5.28
C LEU A 30 -2.23 6.12 -3.81
N LEU A 31 -2.56 7.36 -3.44
CA LEU A 31 -2.85 7.77 -2.06
C LEU A 31 -3.87 6.86 -1.32
N PRO A 32 -5.03 6.47 -1.91
CA PRO A 32 -5.97 5.60 -1.21
C PRO A 32 -5.33 4.25 -0.87
N LYS A 33 -4.53 3.69 -1.78
CA LYS A 33 -3.83 2.42 -1.59
C LYS A 33 -2.74 2.52 -0.52
N LEU A 34 -2.02 3.64 -0.48
CA LEU A 34 -1.01 3.91 0.56
C LEU A 34 -1.63 4.00 1.96
N ARG A 35 -2.80 4.64 2.10
CA ARG A 35 -3.52 4.71 3.39
C ARG A 35 -3.92 3.33 3.90
N VAL A 36 -4.47 2.50 3.03
CA VAL A 36 -4.82 1.12 3.39
C VAL A 36 -3.58 0.32 3.79
N GLN A 37 -2.48 0.49 3.06
CA GLN A 37 -1.22 -0.16 3.41
C GLN A 37 -0.66 0.33 4.75
N ALA A 38 -0.64 1.64 4.99
CA ALA A 38 -0.15 2.23 6.24
C ALA A 38 -0.98 1.77 7.43
N LEU A 39 -2.30 1.65 7.27
CA LEU A 39 -3.19 1.07 8.28
C LEU A 39 -2.86 -0.40 8.54
N ALA A 40 -2.57 -1.16 7.48
CA ALA A 40 -2.19 -2.57 7.63
C ALA A 40 -0.89 -2.74 8.42
N LEU A 41 0.06 -1.82 8.26
CA LEU A 41 1.34 -1.81 8.97
C LEU A 41 1.21 -1.35 10.44
N THR A 42 0.54 -0.22 10.66
CA THR A 42 0.47 0.47 11.97
C THR A 42 -0.64 -0.03 12.88
N ARG A 43 -1.73 -0.59 12.31
CA ARG A 43 -2.96 -0.98 13.01
C ARG A 43 -3.68 0.16 13.75
N ASN A 44 -3.18 1.39 13.64
CA ASN A 44 -3.69 2.58 14.28
C ASN A 44 -3.94 3.65 13.20
N ARG A 45 -5.15 4.24 13.19
CA ARG A 45 -5.54 5.20 12.16
C ARG A 45 -4.70 6.48 12.18
N ALA A 46 -4.48 7.07 13.35
CA ALA A 46 -3.71 8.30 13.48
C ALA A 46 -2.26 8.07 13.02
N ALA A 47 -1.63 6.99 13.52
CA ALA A 47 -0.28 6.62 13.10
C ALA A 47 -0.19 6.30 11.60
N ALA A 48 -1.25 5.73 11.00
CA ALA A 48 -1.30 5.48 9.56
C ALA A 48 -1.36 6.77 8.74
N GLU A 49 -2.18 7.74 9.15
CA GLU A 49 -2.30 9.04 8.50
C GLU A 49 -0.97 9.81 8.56
N ASP A 50 -0.34 9.83 9.73
CA ASP A 50 1.00 10.43 9.93
C ASP A 50 2.06 9.76 9.05
N LEU A 51 2.08 8.42 9.03
CA LEU A 51 3.02 7.65 8.22
C LEU A 51 2.87 7.96 6.72
N VAL A 52 1.64 8.08 6.22
CA VAL A 52 1.38 8.44 4.83
C VAL A 52 1.84 9.86 4.53
N GLN A 53 1.55 10.81 5.42
CA GLN A 53 1.96 12.19 5.25
C GLN A 53 3.49 12.30 5.15
N ASP A 54 4.20 11.67 6.06
CA ASP A 54 5.67 11.61 6.07
C ASP A 54 6.24 10.97 4.80
N ALA A 55 5.63 9.87 4.35
CA ALA A 55 6.07 9.17 3.14
C ALA A 55 5.84 10.01 1.88
N VAL A 56 4.71 10.71 1.80
CA VAL A 56 4.39 11.63 0.69
C VAL A 56 5.36 12.81 0.67
N ALA A 57 5.65 13.41 1.84
CA ALA A 57 6.62 14.50 1.94
C ALA A 57 8.01 14.06 1.47
N ASN A 58 8.47 12.88 1.91
CA ASN A 58 9.74 12.31 1.46
C ASN A 58 9.74 11.99 -0.05
N ALA A 59 8.63 11.47 -0.58
CA ALA A 59 8.52 11.19 -2.01
C ALA A 59 8.60 12.46 -2.86
N LEU A 60 7.94 13.54 -2.44
CA LEU A 60 8.03 14.85 -3.09
C LEU A 60 9.46 15.41 -3.03
N ALA A 61 10.13 15.30 -1.88
CA ALA A 61 11.53 15.72 -1.73
C ALA A 61 12.50 14.87 -2.57
N ALA A 62 12.19 13.59 -2.76
CA ALA A 62 13.01 12.64 -3.52
C ALA A 62 12.52 12.46 -4.97
N GLN A 63 11.65 13.34 -5.48
CA GLN A 63 11.01 13.18 -6.78
C GLN A 63 12.02 12.99 -7.92
N GLU A 64 13.15 13.68 -7.88
CA GLU A 64 14.21 13.58 -8.90
C GLU A 64 14.95 12.23 -8.88
N SER A 65 14.87 11.49 -7.77
CA SER A 65 15.46 10.15 -7.65
C SER A 65 14.58 9.03 -8.23
N PHE A 66 13.32 9.35 -8.55
CA PHE A 66 12.43 8.40 -9.20
C PHE A 66 12.76 8.29 -10.68
N THR A 67 13.03 7.08 -11.15
CA THR A 67 13.25 6.80 -12.57
C THR A 67 11.90 6.59 -13.27
N PRO A 68 11.48 7.48 -14.20
CA PRO A 68 10.23 7.31 -14.94
C PRO A 68 10.21 5.98 -15.71
N GLY A 69 9.03 5.37 -15.83
CA GLY A 69 8.85 4.06 -16.46
C GLY A 69 9.13 2.85 -15.55
N THR A 70 9.67 3.07 -14.34
CA THR A 70 9.74 2.03 -13.30
C THR A 70 8.44 1.96 -12.49
N ASN A 71 8.26 0.90 -11.72
CA ASN A 71 7.03 0.72 -10.92
C ASN A 71 6.96 1.73 -9.75
N PHE A 72 6.17 2.78 -9.96
CA PHE A 72 5.92 3.83 -8.98
C PHE A 72 5.33 3.32 -7.66
N ALA A 73 4.45 2.33 -7.70
CA ALA A 73 3.84 1.76 -6.50
C ALA A 73 4.89 1.02 -5.64
N ALA A 74 5.79 0.26 -6.27
CA ALA A 74 6.91 -0.39 -5.58
C ALA A 74 7.90 0.62 -4.98
N TRP A 75 8.17 1.72 -5.70
CA TRP A 75 9.02 2.81 -5.19
C TRP A 75 8.38 3.50 -3.97
N MET A 76 7.10 3.87 -4.06
CA MET A 76 6.35 4.47 -2.94
C MET A 76 6.22 3.53 -1.74
N HIS A 77 6.01 2.23 -1.99
CA HIS A 77 6.02 1.22 -0.94
C HIS A 77 7.34 1.24 -0.17
N ARG A 78 8.47 1.29 -0.87
CA ARG A 78 9.80 1.30 -0.24
C ARG A 78 10.00 2.54 0.64
N ILE A 79 9.56 3.70 0.19
CA ILE A 79 9.59 4.94 1.00
C ILE A 79 8.73 4.78 2.26
N LEU A 80 7.48 4.35 2.11
CA LEU A 80 6.53 4.16 3.21
C LEU A 80 7.10 3.18 4.25
N ARG A 81 7.61 2.02 3.80
CA ARG A 81 8.17 0.97 4.65
C ARG A 81 9.43 1.43 5.39
N ASN A 82 10.33 2.12 4.68
CA ASN A 82 11.53 2.69 5.31
C ASN A 82 11.15 3.69 6.39
N ARG A 83 10.10 4.49 6.16
CA ARG A 83 9.61 5.42 7.18
C ARG A 83 9.00 4.70 8.38
N PHE A 84 8.17 3.68 8.15
CA PHE A 84 7.60 2.87 9.22
C PHE A 84 8.67 2.21 10.10
N ILE A 85 9.69 1.58 9.49
CA ILE A 85 10.81 0.97 10.22
C ILE A 85 11.57 2.02 11.02
N SER A 86 11.77 3.22 10.44
CA SER A 86 12.42 4.33 11.12
C SER A 86 11.64 4.77 12.35
N THR A 87 10.31 4.86 12.26
CA THR A 87 9.42 5.16 13.40
C THR A 87 9.50 4.08 14.48
N LEU A 88 9.45 2.80 14.11
CA LEU A 88 9.56 1.69 15.06
C LEU A 88 10.91 1.68 15.79
N ARG A 89 12.02 1.95 15.09
CA ARG A 89 13.35 2.02 15.72
C ARG A 89 13.41 3.13 16.76
N LYS A 90 12.83 4.30 16.48
CA LYS A 90 12.74 5.42 17.43
C LYS A 90 11.85 5.08 18.62
N GLN A 91 10.67 4.51 18.40
CA GLN A 91 9.75 4.14 19.48
C GLN A 91 10.36 3.09 20.43
N ARG A 92 11.13 2.14 19.90
CA ARG A 92 11.82 1.12 20.69
C ARG A 92 12.90 1.71 21.62
N GLU A 93 13.43 2.89 21.27
CA GLU A 93 14.35 3.65 22.12
C GLU A 93 13.61 4.40 23.25
N THR A 94 12.28 4.48 23.21
CA THR A 94 11.46 5.33 24.09
C THR A 94 10.24 4.64 24.73
N THR A 95 10.15 3.30 24.70
CA THR A 95 8.94 2.50 25.02
C THR A 95 8.07 3.03 26.17
N ASP A 96 6.77 3.30 25.91
CA ASP A 96 5.61 2.45 26.27
C ASP A 96 4.33 2.96 25.56
N ILE A 97 3.26 2.12 25.57
CA ILE A 97 1.83 2.36 25.26
C ILE A 97 1.24 1.53 24.10
N GLU A 98 0.57 0.46 24.55
CA GLU A 98 -0.79 -0.04 24.24
C GLU A 98 -1.52 0.25 22.91
N ASP A 99 -2.15 -0.83 22.42
CA ASP A 99 -2.76 -1.07 21.11
C ASP A 99 -4.30 -0.82 21.13
N LEU A 100 -4.90 -0.22 20.08
CA LEU A 100 -6.37 -0.08 19.92
C LEU A 100 -6.77 -0.01 18.41
N PRO A 101 -8.04 -0.24 17.99
CA PRO A 101 -8.40 -1.31 17.07
C PRO A 101 -8.76 -0.82 15.65
N MET A 102 -8.70 -1.73 14.68
CA MET A 102 -9.07 -1.50 13.28
C MET A 102 -10.59 -1.29 13.08
N SER A 103 -10.98 -0.08 12.68
CA SER A 103 -12.34 0.24 12.18
C SER A 103 -12.37 0.88 10.78
N ALA A 104 -11.24 1.05 10.12
CA ALA A 104 -11.12 1.94 8.96
C ALA A 104 -11.44 1.32 7.58
N PHE A 105 -11.79 0.03 7.48
CA PHE A 105 -12.26 -0.51 6.20
C PHE A 105 -13.74 -0.24 5.93
N ALA A 106 -14.54 0.10 6.94
CA ALA A 106 -15.99 0.27 6.81
C ALA A 106 -16.39 1.70 6.41
N VAL A 107 -16.06 2.14 5.20
CA VAL A 107 -16.62 3.37 4.63
C VAL A 107 -17.48 3.01 3.42
N GLY A 108 -18.80 3.18 3.56
CA GLY A 108 -19.74 3.22 2.42
C GLY A 108 -20.59 1.98 2.14
N ALA A 109 -20.53 0.91 2.95
CA ALA A 109 -21.26 -0.33 2.66
C ALA A 109 -22.61 -0.44 3.39
N ALA A 110 -23.56 -1.20 2.84
CA ALA A 110 -24.84 -1.55 3.48
C ALA A 110 -24.61 -2.33 4.79
N HIS A 111 -25.60 -2.44 5.67
CA HIS A 111 -25.39 -2.95 7.04
C HIS A 111 -24.76 -4.36 7.07
N GLU A 112 -25.14 -5.25 6.16
CA GLU A 112 -24.57 -6.59 6.01
C GLU A 112 -23.12 -6.55 5.49
N ASP A 113 -22.85 -5.73 4.47
CA ASP A 113 -21.51 -5.54 3.93
C ASP A 113 -20.54 -4.98 4.98
N ARG A 114 -21.01 -4.13 5.90
CA ARG A 114 -20.19 -3.60 7.00
C ARG A 114 -19.74 -4.69 7.97
N MET A 115 -20.59 -5.69 8.23
CA MET A 115 -20.22 -6.79 9.12
C MET A 115 -19.14 -7.68 8.49
N VAL A 116 -19.35 -8.08 7.23
CA VAL A 116 -18.36 -8.88 6.47
C VAL A 116 -17.04 -8.12 6.36
N LEU A 117 -17.09 -6.82 6.06
CA LEU A 117 -15.90 -5.99 5.94
C LEU A 117 -15.17 -5.82 7.28
N LYS A 118 -15.90 -5.73 8.39
CA LYS A 118 -15.32 -5.71 9.75
C LYS A 118 -14.66 -7.03 10.11
N GLU A 119 -15.26 -8.15 9.71
CA GLU A 119 -14.68 -9.48 9.91
C GLU A 119 -13.41 -9.66 9.09
N LEU A 120 -13.43 -9.30 7.81
CA LEU A 120 -12.24 -9.27 6.96
C LEU A 120 -11.13 -8.39 7.54
N SER A 121 -11.49 -7.20 8.04
CA SER A 121 -10.54 -6.28 8.70
C SER A 121 -9.85 -6.94 9.89
N ARG A 122 -10.63 -7.62 10.74
CA ARG A 122 -10.10 -8.34 11.91
C ARG A 122 -9.21 -9.51 11.46
N ALA A 123 -9.63 -10.28 10.48
CA ALA A 123 -8.86 -11.40 9.92
C ALA A 123 -7.52 -10.92 9.36
N LEU A 124 -7.52 -9.87 8.53
CA LEU A 124 -6.30 -9.21 8.04
C LEU A 124 -5.43 -8.73 9.21
N GLY A 125 -6.05 -8.18 10.26
CA GLY A 125 -5.40 -7.76 11.49
C GLY A 125 -4.73 -8.86 12.31
N ARG A 126 -5.11 -10.12 12.11
CA ARG A 126 -4.48 -11.29 12.76
C ARG A 126 -3.29 -11.84 11.98
N LEU A 127 -3.19 -11.55 10.68
CA LEU A 127 -2.05 -12.01 9.87
C LEU A 127 -0.72 -11.46 10.41
N PRO A 128 0.37 -12.23 10.36
CA PRO A 128 1.72 -11.70 10.57
C PRO A 128 2.00 -10.51 9.65
N SER A 129 2.75 -9.51 10.13
CA SER A 129 3.02 -8.25 9.41
C SER A 129 3.56 -8.51 8.00
N ASP A 130 4.54 -9.40 7.86
CA ASP A 130 5.19 -9.73 6.59
C ASP A 130 4.24 -10.38 5.57
N GLN A 131 3.32 -11.23 6.05
CA GLN A 131 2.35 -11.91 5.20
C GLN A 131 1.27 -10.94 4.72
N ARG A 132 0.79 -10.11 5.64
CA ARG A 132 -0.15 -9.04 5.36
C ARG A 132 0.43 -8.05 4.36
N GLU A 133 1.64 -7.56 4.62
CA GLU A 133 2.35 -6.61 3.77
C GLU A 133 2.48 -7.15 2.34
N ALA A 134 2.96 -8.39 2.17
CA ALA A 134 3.07 -9.04 0.87
C ALA A 134 1.71 -9.19 0.17
N LEU A 135 0.66 -9.57 0.90
CA LEU A 135 -0.69 -9.69 0.35
C LEU A 135 -1.22 -8.34 -0.17
N PHE A 136 -1.02 -7.25 0.58
CA PHE A 136 -1.45 -5.91 0.15
C PHE A 136 -0.70 -5.44 -1.10
N MET A 137 0.61 -5.65 -1.18
CA MET A 137 1.37 -5.30 -2.38
C MET A 137 0.84 -6.01 -3.63
N VAL A 138 0.54 -7.30 -3.54
CA VAL A 138 0.01 -8.04 -4.70
C VAL A 138 -1.43 -7.65 -5.01
N VAL A 139 -2.32 -7.69 -4.02
CA VAL A 139 -3.77 -7.59 -4.26
C VAL A 139 -4.22 -6.14 -4.47
N LEU A 140 -3.69 -5.20 -3.67
CA LEU A 140 -4.12 -3.81 -3.73
C LEU A 140 -3.30 -3.00 -4.74
N GLN A 141 -1.98 -3.20 -4.74
CA GLN A 141 -1.07 -2.42 -5.57
C GLN A 141 -0.77 -3.08 -6.93
N GLY A 142 -1.08 -4.37 -7.10
CA GLY A 142 -0.89 -5.08 -8.37
C GLY A 142 0.58 -5.38 -8.68
N LEU A 143 1.42 -5.50 -7.66
CA LEU A 143 2.85 -5.80 -7.83
C LEU A 143 3.04 -7.27 -8.19
N SER A 144 4.02 -7.54 -9.05
CA SER A 144 4.50 -8.90 -9.28
C SER A 144 5.23 -9.45 -8.06
N TYR A 145 5.43 -10.77 -7.99
CA TYR A 145 6.18 -11.37 -6.89
C TYR A 145 7.65 -10.92 -6.87
N GLU A 146 8.22 -10.63 -8.04
CA GLU A 146 9.56 -10.08 -8.22
C GLU A 146 9.65 -8.66 -7.64
N GLU A 147 8.67 -7.81 -7.94
CA GLU A 147 8.59 -6.45 -7.40
C GLU A 147 8.38 -6.45 -5.88
N VAL A 148 7.53 -7.34 -5.36
CA VAL A 148 7.34 -7.56 -3.92
C VAL A 148 8.65 -7.98 -3.25
N ALA A 149 9.37 -8.92 -3.85
CA ALA A 149 10.65 -9.41 -3.35
C ALA A 149 11.70 -8.28 -3.29
N GLN A 150 11.80 -7.47 -4.35
CA GLN A 150 12.68 -6.32 -4.40
C GLN A 150 12.30 -5.24 -3.37
N ALA A 151 11.00 -4.94 -3.24
CA ALA A 151 10.48 -3.94 -2.31
C ALA A 151 10.73 -4.33 -0.84
N THR A 152 10.58 -5.61 -0.51
CA THR A 152 10.75 -6.14 0.85
C THR A 152 12.16 -6.66 1.16
N GLY A 153 13.03 -6.79 0.16
CA GLY A 153 14.38 -7.32 0.32
C GLY A 153 14.42 -8.82 0.64
N CYS A 154 13.45 -9.61 0.16
CA CYS A 154 13.42 -11.06 0.35
C CYS A 154 13.58 -11.82 -0.98
N ALA A 155 13.72 -13.15 -0.92
CA ALA A 155 13.69 -13.99 -2.12
C ALA A 155 12.27 -14.05 -2.73
N VAL A 156 12.18 -14.24 -4.05
CA VAL A 156 10.89 -14.37 -4.76
C VAL A 156 10.04 -15.54 -4.22
N GLY A 157 10.66 -16.66 -3.88
CA GLY A 157 9.99 -17.79 -3.21
C GLY A 157 9.43 -17.42 -1.84
N THR A 158 10.10 -16.55 -1.09
CA THR A 158 9.62 -16.02 0.20
C THR A 158 8.42 -15.10 -0.01
N ALA A 159 8.44 -14.23 -1.03
CA ALA A 159 7.29 -13.39 -1.38
C ALA A 159 6.06 -14.24 -1.73
N LYS A 160 6.24 -15.24 -2.61
CA LYS A 160 5.18 -16.19 -3.01
C LYS A 160 4.60 -16.92 -1.80
N SER A 161 5.46 -17.51 -0.97
CA SER A 161 5.02 -18.25 0.22
C SER A 161 4.33 -17.37 1.26
N ARG A 162 4.74 -16.11 1.45
CA ARG A 162 4.06 -15.13 2.32
C ARG A 162 2.64 -14.86 1.84
N VAL A 163 2.46 -14.58 0.54
CA VAL A 163 1.13 -14.34 -0.05
C VAL A 163 0.26 -15.58 0.03
N PHE A 164 0.81 -16.74 -0.31
CA PHE A 164 0.08 -18.00 -0.24
C PHE A 164 -0.41 -18.30 1.18
N ARG A 165 0.48 -18.20 2.18
CA ARG A 165 0.11 -18.40 3.59
C ARG A 165 -0.94 -17.41 4.06
N ALA A 166 -0.83 -16.13 3.66
CA ALA A 166 -1.82 -15.12 3.98
C ALA A 166 -3.21 -15.50 3.45
N ARG A 167 -3.30 -15.89 2.18
CA ARG A 167 -4.57 -16.32 1.55
C ARG A 167 -5.17 -17.53 2.24
N ARG A 168 -4.36 -18.54 2.54
CA ARG A 168 -4.81 -19.76 3.23
C ARG A 168 -5.36 -19.44 4.63
N GLN A 169 -4.63 -18.64 5.41
CA GLN A 169 -5.08 -18.24 6.75
C GLN A 169 -6.39 -17.46 6.71
N LEU A 170 -6.51 -16.51 5.78
CA LEU A 170 -7.76 -15.76 5.59
C LEU A 170 -8.91 -16.69 5.19
N GLN A 171 -8.70 -17.60 4.23
CA GLN A 171 -9.70 -18.58 3.83
C GLN A 171 -10.18 -19.41 5.02
N THR A 172 -9.26 -19.98 5.80
CA THR A 172 -9.60 -20.78 6.99
C THR A 172 -10.41 -19.97 8.00
N TRP A 173 -10.04 -18.71 8.26
CA TRP A 173 -10.74 -17.87 9.25
C TRP A 173 -12.10 -17.36 8.78
N LEU A 174 -12.29 -17.14 7.47
CA LEU A 174 -13.50 -16.54 6.91
C LEU A 174 -14.51 -17.58 6.40
N THR A 175 -14.06 -18.75 5.96
CA THR A 175 -14.95 -19.78 5.37
C THR A 175 -14.98 -21.08 6.16
N GLY A 176 -14.08 -21.27 7.13
CA GLY A 176 -13.98 -22.52 7.91
C GLY A 176 -13.51 -23.74 7.11
N GLU A 177 -13.12 -23.57 5.84
CA GLU A 177 -12.65 -24.68 4.99
C GLU A 177 -11.13 -24.86 5.12
N GLU A 178 -10.69 -26.00 5.66
CA GLU A 178 -9.30 -26.46 5.55
C GLU A 178 -9.08 -27.17 4.21
N ARG A 179 -8.78 -26.44 3.13
CA ARG A 179 -8.31 -27.12 1.91
C ARG A 179 -6.87 -27.60 2.09
N SER A 180 -6.70 -28.92 1.99
CA SER A 180 -5.42 -29.62 2.03
C SER A 180 -4.48 -29.16 0.91
N GLU A 181 -3.18 -29.06 1.23
CA GLU A 181 -2.07 -28.48 0.45
C GLU A 181 -1.91 -29.02 -0.98
N ARG A 182 -2.60 -30.10 -1.35
CA ARG A 182 -2.47 -30.80 -2.64
C ARG A 182 -3.24 -30.18 -3.80
N GLN A 183 -4.27 -29.36 -3.55
CA GLN A 183 -5.07 -28.73 -4.62
C GLN A 183 -4.50 -27.39 -5.14
N VAL A 184 -3.66 -26.75 -4.34
CA VAL A 184 -3.18 -25.39 -4.58
C VAL A 184 -2.17 -25.33 -5.73
N SER A 185 -1.25 -26.29 -5.81
CA SER A 185 -0.18 -26.30 -6.82
C SER A 185 -0.68 -26.38 -8.26
N ARG A 186 -1.90 -26.90 -8.48
CA ARG A 186 -2.53 -27.00 -9.81
C ARG A 186 -3.24 -25.70 -10.22
N THR A 187 -3.75 -24.93 -9.26
CA THR A 187 -4.48 -23.67 -9.50
C THR A 187 -3.52 -22.49 -9.62
N GLU A 188 -2.42 -22.50 -8.86
CA GLU A 188 -1.36 -21.46 -8.88
C GLU A 188 -0.71 -21.29 -10.25
N ARG A 189 -0.56 -22.37 -11.03
CA ARG A 189 -0.08 -22.29 -12.42
C ARG A 189 -1.10 -21.62 -13.34
N SER A 190 -2.39 -21.72 -13.06
CA SER A 190 -3.45 -21.15 -13.91
C SER A 190 -3.69 -19.66 -13.65
N ASP A 191 -3.59 -19.22 -12.39
CA ASP A 191 -3.88 -17.82 -12.03
C ASP A 191 -2.69 -16.88 -12.25
N ILE A 192 -1.45 -17.40 -12.13
CA ILE A 192 -0.24 -16.66 -12.53
C ILE A 192 -0.25 -16.38 -14.04
N VAL A 193 -0.74 -17.32 -14.85
CA VAL A 193 -0.86 -17.14 -16.31
C VAL A 193 -1.91 -16.08 -16.63
N ARG A 194 -3.09 -16.10 -15.98
CA ARG A 194 -4.14 -15.09 -16.20
C ARG A 194 -3.75 -13.66 -15.79
N ILE A 195 -3.02 -13.49 -14.70
CA ILE A 195 -2.58 -12.15 -14.26
C ILE A 195 -1.44 -11.63 -15.17
N GLY A 196 -0.63 -12.52 -15.74
CA GLY A 196 0.38 -12.17 -16.76
C GLY A 196 -0.23 -11.80 -18.12
N GLU A 197 -1.28 -12.51 -18.57
CA GLU A 197 -1.93 -12.28 -19.86
C GLU A 197 -2.70 -10.95 -19.93
N ILE A 198 -3.29 -10.49 -18.82
CA ILE A 198 -3.98 -9.18 -18.78
C ILE A 198 -3.00 -8.00 -18.96
N ARG A 199 -1.70 -8.20 -18.68
CA ARG A 199 -0.66 -7.16 -18.83
C ARG A 199 0.03 -7.14 -20.20
N ALA A 200 -0.19 -8.14 -21.06
CA ALA A 200 0.44 -8.22 -22.39
C ALA A 200 -0.45 -7.69 -23.53
N GLY A 201 -1.63 -7.15 -23.22
CA GLY A 201 -2.66 -6.79 -24.20
C GLY A 201 -3.10 -5.31 -24.20
N VAL A 202 -2.28 -4.38 -23.69
CA VAL A 202 -2.52 -2.92 -23.79
C VAL A 202 -1.26 -2.21 -24.27
#